data_AF-A0A368Z1H0-F1
#
_entry.id   AF-A0A368Z1H0-F1
#
_cell.length_a   1.000
_cell.length_b   1.000
_cell.length_c   1.000
_cell.angle_alpha   90.00
_cell.angle_beta   90.00
_cell.angle_gamma   90.00
#
_symmetry.space_group_name_H-M   'P 1'
#
loop_
_entity.id
_entity.type
_entity.pdbx_description
1 polymer ?
#
loop_
_entity_poly.entity_id
_entity_poly.type
_entity_poly.pdbx_seq_one_letter_code
_entity_poly.pdbx_strand_id
1 'polypeptide(L)'
;MMAAMIERALNPASAPLRNGAFVAVVGPSGAGKDTIIDFARAELGEQPGYHFVRRVVTRPSSVDTEDHDTLSEKQFLTAKRAGEFSHFWEAHGLHYGLPKSIDDEIERGAVAIANVSRGVLPALRAAYANFIVVHITASHEVLAKRLASRGREDAAEIQRRLMRAAPNPCDPADATIIDNSGAVSVAGNAFVAVLKKTAAFAAVSEQI
;
A
#
# COMPACT_ATOMS: atom_id res chain seq x y z
N MET A 1 -1.50 18.63 -12.87
CA MET A 1 -2.47 17.76 -12.20
C MET A 1 -2.62 16.52 -13.08
N MET A 2 -1.92 15.42 -12.78
CA MET A 2 -2.11 14.15 -13.51
C MET A 2 -3.08 13.32 -12.67
N ALA A 3 -4.29 13.12 -13.18
CA ALA A 3 -5.21 12.14 -12.64
C ALA A 3 -4.56 10.76 -12.85
N ALA A 4 -4.28 10.04 -11.76
CA ALA A 4 -3.90 8.64 -11.87
C ALA A 4 -5.06 7.91 -12.56
N MET A 5 -4.83 7.37 -13.76
CA MET A 5 -5.78 6.45 -14.36
C MET A 5 -5.71 5.14 -13.59
N ILE A 6 -6.86 4.75 -13.03
CA ILE A 6 -7.01 3.56 -12.21
C ILE A 6 -8.03 2.70 -12.93
N GLU A 7 -7.61 1.50 -13.31
CA GLU A 7 -8.48 0.53 -13.96
C GLU A 7 -8.37 -0.79 -13.19
N ARG A 8 -9.53 -1.41 -12.95
CA ARG A 8 -9.63 -2.75 -12.39
C ARG A 8 -9.48 -3.77 -13.52
N ALA A 9 -8.62 -4.77 -13.36
CA ALA A 9 -8.57 -5.87 -14.31
C ALA A 9 -9.66 -6.90 -13.96
N LEU A 10 -10.75 -6.82 -14.73
CA LEU A 10 -11.88 -7.75 -14.83
C LEU A 10 -12.96 -7.74 -13.72
N ASN A 11 -14.18 -7.57 -14.24
CA ASN A 11 -15.55 -7.66 -13.73
C ASN A 11 -16.05 -6.63 -12.68
N PRO A 12 -16.48 -5.42 -13.08
CA PRO A 12 -17.13 -4.46 -12.17
C PRO A 12 -18.49 -4.93 -11.61
N ALA A 13 -18.99 -6.09 -12.06
CA ALA A 13 -20.28 -6.65 -11.68
C ALA A 13 -20.22 -7.77 -10.62
N SER A 14 -19.04 -8.15 -10.12
CA SER A 14 -18.94 -9.12 -9.01
C SER A 14 -19.03 -8.40 -7.67
N ALA A 15 -19.79 -8.99 -6.73
CA ALA A 15 -19.81 -8.56 -5.33
C ALA A 15 -18.38 -8.47 -4.78
N PRO A 16 -18.10 -7.56 -3.82
CA PRO A 16 -16.77 -7.44 -3.25
C PRO A 16 -16.36 -8.73 -2.54
N LEU A 17 -15.07 -9.07 -2.57
CA LEU A 17 -14.54 -10.25 -1.88
C LEU A 17 -14.66 -10.08 -0.36
N ARG A 18 -15.11 -11.12 0.35
CA ARG A 18 -15.62 -10.99 1.73
C ARG A 18 -14.89 -11.76 2.82
N ASN A 19 -14.14 -12.81 2.48
CA ASN A 19 -13.63 -13.76 3.47
C ASN A 19 -12.46 -13.15 4.27
N GLY A 20 -11.46 -12.63 3.56
CA GLY A 20 -10.31 -11.95 4.13
C GLY A 20 -10.50 -10.45 4.23
N ALA A 21 -9.38 -9.74 4.35
CA ALA A 21 -9.36 -8.28 4.38
C ALA A 21 -8.20 -7.70 3.57
N PHE A 22 -8.39 -6.49 3.06
CA PHE A 22 -7.33 -5.72 2.41
C PHE A 22 -6.94 -4.54 3.31
N VAL A 23 -5.66 -4.47 3.67
CA VAL A 23 -5.06 -3.36 4.42
C VAL A 23 -4.23 -2.51 3.45
N ALA A 24 -4.78 -1.36 3.06
CA ALA A 24 -4.12 -0.37 2.22
C ALA A 24 -3.24 0.54 3.08
N VAL A 25 -1.92 0.44 2.90
CA VAL A 25 -0.94 1.31 3.55
C VAL A 25 -0.66 2.50 2.66
N VAL A 26 -0.99 3.70 3.12
CA VAL A 26 -0.78 4.97 2.41
C VAL A 26 0.02 5.94 3.25
N GLY A 27 0.49 7.01 2.63
CA GLY A 27 1.23 8.08 3.31
C GLY A 27 2.30 8.72 2.43
N PRO A 28 2.86 9.86 2.87
CA PRO A 28 3.83 10.59 2.08
C PRO A 28 5.10 9.78 1.81
N SER A 29 5.82 10.18 0.75
CA SER A 29 7.18 9.66 0.53
C SER A 29 8.06 10.03 1.72
N GLY A 30 8.88 9.10 2.20
CA GLY A 30 9.71 9.31 3.39
C GLY A 30 9.02 9.00 4.74
N ALA A 31 7.71 8.73 4.77
CA ALA A 31 7.01 8.34 6.00
C ALA A 31 7.48 6.99 6.58
N GLY A 32 8.18 6.16 5.78
CA GLY A 32 8.69 4.86 6.21
C GLY A 32 7.66 3.73 6.11
N LYS A 33 6.73 3.80 5.15
CA LYS A 33 5.70 2.77 4.91
C LYS A 33 6.29 1.37 4.82
N ASP A 34 7.25 1.14 3.93
CA ASP A 34 7.86 -0.18 3.76
C ASP A 34 8.60 -0.62 5.03
N THR A 35 9.29 0.31 5.72
CA THR A 35 9.93 0.01 7.01
C THR A 35 8.94 -0.49 8.06
N ILE A 36 7.73 0.08 8.13
CA ILE A 36 6.67 -0.36 9.05
C ILE A 36 6.06 -1.69 8.60
N ILE A 37 5.91 -1.91 7.30
CA ILE A 37 5.46 -3.19 6.73
C ILE A 37 6.48 -4.30 7.03
N ASP A 38 7.76 -4.03 6.84
CA ASP A 38 8.86 -4.97 7.09
C ASP A 38 8.98 -5.30 8.57
N PHE A 39 8.82 -4.29 9.45
CA PHE A 39 8.74 -4.51 10.90
C PHE A 39 7.60 -5.47 11.23
N ALA A 40 6.40 -5.23 10.70
CA ALA A 40 5.26 -6.10 10.97
C ALA A 40 5.45 -7.50 10.39
N ARG A 41 6.09 -7.63 9.22
CA ARG A 41 6.46 -8.93 8.64
C ARG A 41 7.40 -9.71 9.56
N ALA A 42 8.43 -9.05 10.10
CA ALA A 42 9.37 -9.68 11.02
C ALA A 42 8.70 -10.09 12.35
N GLU A 43 7.83 -9.23 12.89
CA GLU A 43 7.13 -9.48 14.17
C GLU A 43 6.05 -10.58 14.05
N LEU A 44 5.33 -10.63 12.93
CA LEU A 44 4.32 -11.67 12.68
C LEU A 44 4.96 -12.99 12.21
N GLY A 45 6.14 -12.94 11.60
CA GLY A 45 6.86 -14.12 11.12
C GLY A 45 6.03 -14.93 10.12
N GLU A 46 6.14 -16.25 10.20
CA GLU A 46 5.41 -17.20 9.34
C GLU A 46 3.98 -17.50 9.83
N GLN A 47 3.38 -16.61 10.63
CA GLN A 47 1.99 -16.80 11.07
C GLN A 47 1.05 -16.82 9.84
N PRO A 48 0.23 -17.87 9.68
CA PRO A 48 -0.69 -17.95 8.56
C PRO A 48 -1.74 -16.84 8.64
N GLY A 49 -2.30 -16.46 7.48
CA GLY A 49 -3.37 -15.46 7.40
C GLY A 49 -2.90 -14.02 7.22
N TYR A 50 -1.60 -13.76 7.09
CA TYR A 50 -1.06 -12.45 6.69
C TYR A 50 -0.32 -12.58 5.36
N HIS A 51 -0.77 -11.83 4.35
CA HIS A 51 -0.16 -11.81 3.03
C HIS A 51 0.45 -10.44 2.73
N PHE A 52 1.77 -10.33 2.90
CA PHE A 52 2.50 -9.11 2.58
C PHE A 52 2.74 -8.99 1.08
N VAL A 53 1.96 -8.15 0.43
CA VAL A 53 1.91 -8.06 -1.03
C VAL A 53 3.20 -7.46 -1.58
N ARG A 54 3.85 -8.22 -2.47
CA ARG A 54 4.91 -7.71 -3.35
C ARG A 54 4.26 -7.02 -4.55
N ARG A 55 4.56 -5.73 -4.73
CA ARG A 55 4.07 -4.96 -5.89
C ARG A 55 4.92 -5.23 -7.11
N VAL A 56 4.35 -5.03 -8.29
CA VAL A 56 5.10 -5.00 -9.55
C VAL A 56 5.26 -3.56 -9.98
N VAL A 57 6.49 -3.10 -10.22
CA VAL A 57 6.77 -1.69 -10.58
C VAL A 57 7.66 -1.60 -11.82
N THR A 58 7.41 -0.61 -12.69
CA THR A 58 8.22 -0.38 -13.90
C THR A 58 9.53 0.36 -13.63
N ARG A 59 10.27 -0.06 -12.61
CA ARG A 59 11.63 0.40 -12.31
C ARG A 59 12.43 -0.77 -11.72
N PRO A 60 13.77 -0.77 -11.80
CA PRO A 60 14.60 -1.73 -11.09
C PRO A 60 14.34 -1.64 -9.58
N SER A 61 14.21 -2.79 -8.92
CA SER A 61 14.44 -2.88 -7.50
C SER A 61 15.95 -2.80 -7.24
N SER A 62 16.34 -2.08 -6.18
CA SER A 62 17.68 -2.02 -5.65
C SER A 62 17.59 -2.00 -4.12
N VAL A 63 18.72 -2.21 -3.45
CA VAL A 63 18.82 -2.14 -1.97
C VAL A 63 18.30 -0.79 -1.44
N ASP A 64 18.40 0.27 -2.24
CA ASP A 64 17.93 1.60 -1.87
C ASP A 64 16.46 1.86 -2.26
N THR A 65 15.83 0.99 -3.06
CA THR A 65 14.41 1.10 -3.40
C THR A 65 13.57 0.12 -2.58
N GLU A 66 12.26 0.31 -2.62
CA GLU A 66 11.29 -0.57 -1.97
C GLU A 66 11.44 -1.99 -2.55
N ASP A 67 11.28 -3.02 -1.73
CA ASP A 67 11.32 -4.41 -2.21
C ASP A 67 10.04 -4.71 -3.01
N HIS A 68 10.22 -4.94 -4.31
CA HIS A 68 9.15 -5.15 -5.28
C HIS A 68 9.65 -5.95 -6.47
N ASP A 69 8.73 -6.55 -7.20
CA ASP A 69 9.05 -7.20 -8.46
C ASP A 69 9.16 -6.15 -9.57
N THR A 70 10.05 -6.37 -10.53
CA THR A 70 10.35 -5.42 -11.60
C THR A 70 9.93 -5.99 -12.94
N LEU A 71 9.19 -5.18 -13.71
CA LEU A 71 8.96 -5.40 -15.13
C LEU A 71 9.42 -4.18 -15.92
N SER A 72 9.86 -4.37 -17.16
CA SER A 72 9.91 -3.26 -18.11
C SER A 72 8.50 -2.75 -18.39
N GLU A 73 8.37 -1.51 -18.85
CA GLU A 73 7.06 -0.96 -19.25
C GLU A 73 6.34 -1.85 -20.27
N LYS A 74 7.07 -2.35 -21.28
CA LYS A 74 6.51 -3.28 -22.28
C LYS A 74 5.98 -4.56 -21.63
N GLN A 75 6.73 -5.17 -20.71
CA GLN A 75 6.28 -6.37 -20.01
C GLN A 75 5.09 -6.08 -19.09
N PHE A 76 5.08 -4.95 -18.40
CA PHE A 76 3.97 -4.54 -17.56
C PHE A 76 2.67 -4.38 -18.38
N LEU A 77 2.75 -3.73 -19.54
CA LEU A 77 1.60 -3.57 -20.43
C LEU A 77 1.12 -4.91 -20.99
N THR A 78 2.03 -5.85 -21.26
CA THR A 78 1.66 -7.23 -21.65
C THR A 78 0.95 -7.94 -20.51
N ALA A 79 1.49 -7.91 -19.28
CA ALA A 79 0.88 -8.52 -18.10
C ALA A 79 -0.50 -7.91 -17.79
N LYS A 80 -0.64 -6.58 -17.92
CA LYS A 80 -1.92 -5.87 -17.82
C LYS A 80 -2.94 -6.43 -18.81
N ARG A 81 -2.57 -6.59 -20.10
CA ARG A 81 -3.47 -7.13 -21.14
C ARG A 81 -3.83 -8.59 -20.90
N ALA A 82 -2.94 -9.36 -20.28
CA ALA A 82 -3.18 -10.75 -19.91
C ALA A 82 -4.05 -10.90 -18.64
N GLY A 83 -4.33 -9.80 -17.91
CA GLY A 83 -5.14 -9.84 -16.69
C GLY A 83 -4.40 -10.34 -15.46
N GLU A 84 -3.07 -10.16 -15.41
CA GLU A 84 -2.18 -10.64 -14.34
C GLU A 84 -2.24 -9.79 -13.05
N PHE A 85 -2.93 -8.64 -13.10
CA PHE A 85 -3.05 -7.73 -11.97
C PHE A 85 -4.50 -7.68 -11.48
N SER A 86 -4.69 -7.66 -10.16
CA SER A 86 -5.99 -7.31 -9.56
C SER A 86 -6.27 -5.81 -9.78
N HIS A 87 -5.27 -4.98 -9.46
CA HIS A 87 -5.33 -3.53 -9.62
C HIS A 87 -4.01 -2.99 -10.15
N PHE A 88 -4.08 -1.93 -10.94
CA PHE A 88 -2.89 -1.20 -11.40
C PHE A 88 -3.18 0.30 -11.49
N TRP A 89 -2.13 1.11 -11.37
CA TRP A 89 -2.20 2.57 -11.48
C TRP A 89 -0.87 3.14 -11.98
N GLU A 90 -0.92 4.39 -12.44
CA GLU A 90 0.26 5.18 -12.75
C GLU A 90 0.53 6.20 -11.65
N ALA A 91 1.79 6.37 -11.26
CA ALA A 91 2.23 7.47 -10.40
C ALA A 91 3.68 7.84 -10.70
N HIS A 92 3.97 9.14 -10.76
CA HIS A 92 5.34 9.64 -10.97
C HIS A 92 6.03 9.09 -12.24
N GLY A 93 5.27 8.86 -13.33
CA GLY A 93 5.78 8.30 -14.58
C GLY A 93 6.15 6.81 -14.51
N LEU A 94 5.68 6.11 -13.47
CA LEU A 94 5.87 4.67 -13.28
C LEU A 94 4.51 3.98 -13.21
N HIS A 95 4.48 2.73 -13.65
CA HIS A 95 3.35 1.84 -13.47
C HIS A 95 3.54 0.97 -12.23
N TYR A 96 2.44 0.74 -11.53
CA TYR A 96 2.37 -0.10 -10.35
C TYR A 96 1.24 -1.10 -10.53
N GLY A 97 1.50 -2.35 -10.16
CA GLY A 97 0.55 -3.45 -10.24
C GLY A 97 0.52 -4.24 -8.93
N LEU A 98 -0.69 -4.60 -8.52
CA LEU A 98 -0.96 -5.57 -7.47
C LEU A 98 -1.28 -6.91 -8.15
N PRO A 99 -0.49 -7.98 -7.91
CA PRO A 99 -0.72 -9.28 -8.55
C PRO A 99 -2.14 -9.79 -8.32
N LYS A 100 -2.69 -10.52 -9.30
CA LYS A 100 -4.04 -11.10 -9.19
C LYS A 100 -4.17 -12.08 -8.02
N SER A 101 -3.08 -12.73 -7.61
CA SER A 101 -3.05 -13.70 -6.51
C SER A 101 -3.55 -13.15 -5.16
N ILE A 102 -3.57 -11.82 -4.99
CA ILE A 102 -4.12 -11.18 -3.78
C ILE A 102 -5.59 -11.50 -3.59
N ASP A 103 -6.35 -11.58 -4.70
CA ASP A 103 -7.77 -11.90 -4.66
C ASP A 103 -7.97 -13.31 -4.09
N ASP A 104 -7.13 -14.27 -4.53
CA ASP A 104 -7.16 -15.65 -4.03
C ASP A 104 -6.78 -15.74 -2.53
N GLU A 105 -5.83 -14.92 -2.06
CA GLU A 105 -5.45 -14.87 -0.64
C GLU A 105 -6.59 -14.32 0.22
N ILE A 106 -7.26 -13.28 -0.25
CA ILE A 106 -8.41 -12.71 0.44
C ILE A 106 -9.58 -13.69 0.42
N GLU A 107 -9.83 -14.41 -0.67
CA GLU A 107 -10.85 -15.46 -0.70
C GLU A 107 -10.57 -16.60 0.29
N ARG A 108 -9.30 -16.87 0.61
CA ARG A 108 -8.87 -17.81 1.64
C ARG A 108 -8.96 -17.28 3.08
N GLY A 109 -9.46 -16.06 3.28
CA GLY A 109 -9.58 -15.47 4.62
C GLY A 109 -8.33 -14.69 5.08
N ALA A 110 -7.33 -14.49 4.22
CA ALA A 110 -6.11 -13.80 4.61
C ALA A 110 -6.28 -12.28 4.68
N VAL A 111 -5.46 -11.64 5.50
CA VAL A 111 -5.25 -10.19 5.50
C VAL A 111 -4.14 -9.87 4.50
N ALA A 112 -4.50 -9.31 3.35
CA ALA A 112 -3.54 -8.80 2.38
C ALA A 112 -3.08 -7.38 2.76
N ILE A 113 -1.77 -7.15 2.82
CA ILE A 113 -1.17 -5.88 3.21
C ILE A 113 -0.39 -5.30 2.03
N ALA A 114 -0.76 -4.12 1.55
CA ALA A 114 -0.10 -3.50 0.40
C ALA A 114 0.14 -1.99 0.57
N ASN A 115 1.34 -1.54 0.20
CA ASN A 115 1.68 -0.12 0.10
C ASN A 115 1.15 0.47 -1.21
N VAL A 116 0.13 1.33 -1.15
CA VAL A 116 -0.58 1.83 -2.34
C VAL A 116 -0.60 3.36 -2.42
N SER A 117 -0.96 3.87 -3.60
CA SER A 117 -1.26 5.30 -3.77
C SER A 117 -2.67 5.62 -3.29
N ARG A 118 -2.85 6.80 -2.67
CA ARG A 118 -4.17 7.31 -2.24
C ARG A 118 -5.22 7.30 -3.33
N GLY A 119 -4.81 7.59 -4.58
CA GLY A 119 -5.72 7.59 -5.72
C GLY A 119 -6.43 6.25 -5.92
N VAL A 120 -5.78 5.13 -5.61
CA VAL A 120 -6.29 3.78 -5.89
C VAL A 120 -7.30 3.29 -4.85
N LEU A 121 -7.45 4.00 -3.72
CA LEU A 121 -8.30 3.59 -2.59
C LEU A 121 -9.78 3.41 -2.96
N PRO A 122 -10.43 4.28 -3.77
CA PRO A 122 -11.84 4.07 -4.13
C PRO A 122 -12.07 2.77 -4.91
N ALA A 123 -11.15 2.41 -5.80
CA ALA A 123 -11.23 1.17 -6.56
C ALA A 123 -11.06 -0.07 -5.67
N LEU A 124 -10.05 -0.06 -4.78
CA LEU A 124 -9.83 -1.15 -3.83
C LEU A 124 -11.02 -1.31 -2.87
N ARG A 125 -11.58 -0.20 -2.36
CA ARG A 125 -12.74 -0.21 -1.48
C ARG A 125 -13.97 -0.83 -2.14
N ALA A 126 -14.13 -0.66 -3.45
CA ALA A 126 -15.21 -1.30 -4.19
C ALA A 126 -14.97 -2.80 -4.43
N ALA A 127 -13.71 -3.24 -4.43
CA ALA A 127 -13.32 -4.62 -4.71
C ALA A 127 -13.34 -5.54 -3.46
N TYR A 128 -13.06 -4.99 -2.28
CA TYR A 128 -12.91 -5.76 -1.03
C TYR A 128 -13.88 -5.28 0.04
N ALA A 129 -14.65 -6.19 0.63
CA ALA A 129 -15.69 -5.85 1.60
C ALA A 129 -15.08 -5.41 2.94
N ASN A 130 -14.05 -6.14 3.40
CA ASN A 130 -13.28 -5.79 4.58
C ASN A 130 -12.04 -4.98 4.13
N PHE A 131 -12.21 -3.67 4.04
CA PHE A 131 -11.17 -2.76 3.57
C PHE A 131 -10.75 -1.78 4.67
N ILE A 132 -9.46 -1.80 5.02
CA ILE A 132 -8.88 -0.94 6.05
C ILE A 132 -7.80 -0.06 5.42
N VAL A 133 -7.83 1.24 5.73
CA VAL A 133 -6.76 2.16 5.34
C VAL A 133 -5.90 2.50 6.55
N VAL A 134 -4.58 2.34 6.41
CA VAL A 134 -3.60 2.78 7.40
C VAL A 134 -2.75 3.88 6.78
N HIS A 135 -2.79 5.07 7.38
CA HIS A 135 -1.99 6.22 6.95
C HIS A 135 -0.75 6.33 7.83
N ILE A 136 0.40 5.93 7.30
CA ILE A 136 1.70 6.15 7.95
C ILE A 136 2.15 7.57 7.66
N THR A 137 2.36 8.37 8.70
CA THR A 137 2.82 9.76 8.60
C THR A 137 4.13 9.96 9.37
N ALA A 138 4.74 11.13 9.21
CA ALA A 138 5.84 11.59 10.03
C ALA A 138 5.85 13.13 10.02
N SER A 139 6.51 13.75 11.01
CA SER A 139 6.64 15.19 11.09
C SER A 139 7.36 15.74 9.84
N HIS A 140 7.05 16.99 9.49
CA HIS A 140 7.65 17.66 8.35
C HIS A 140 9.19 17.66 8.41
N GLU A 141 9.76 17.86 9.60
CA GLU A 141 11.20 17.82 9.84
C GLU A 141 11.79 16.43 9.56
N VAL A 142 11.14 15.37 10.04
CA VAL A 142 11.57 13.98 9.83
C VAL A 142 11.47 13.61 8.35
N LEU A 143 10.37 13.98 7.68
CA LEU A 143 10.21 13.75 6.24
C LEU A 143 11.30 14.46 5.43
N ALA A 144 11.57 15.75 5.73
CA ALA A 144 12.60 16.52 5.05
C ALA A 144 13.98 15.88 5.22
N LYS A 145 14.33 15.48 6.45
CA LYS A 145 15.60 14.82 6.76
C LYS A 145 15.76 13.50 6.01
N ARG A 146 14.71 12.67 5.96
CA ARG A 146 14.72 11.37 5.28
C ARG A 146 14.74 11.49 3.76
N LEU A 147 14.10 12.52 3.19
CA LEU A 147 14.17 12.79 1.75
C LEU A 147 15.58 13.28 1.37
N ALA A 148 16.13 14.22 2.14
CA ALA A 148 17.48 14.73 1.91
C ALA A 148 18.55 13.63 2.01
N SER A 149 18.44 12.70 2.96
CA SER A 149 19.41 11.61 3.14
C SER A 149 19.44 10.61 1.99
N ARG A 150 18.40 10.55 1.14
CA ARG A 150 18.36 9.64 -0.02
C ARG A 150 19.15 10.17 -1.21
N GLY A 151 19.44 11.48 -1.25
CA GLY A 151 20.28 12.10 -2.29
C GLY A 151 19.73 12.05 -3.71
N ARG A 152 18.44 11.75 -3.92
CA ARG A 152 17.83 11.58 -5.25
C ARG A 152 17.17 12.84 -5.79
N GLU A 153 16.95 13.82 -4.93
CA GLU A 153 16.07 14.96 -5.18
C GLU A 153 16.83 16.23 -4.80
N ASP A 154 16.67 17.29 -5.60
CA ASP A 154 17.14 18.62 -5.21
C ASP A 154 16.22 19.25 -4.15
N ALA A 155 16.65 20.35 -3.54
CA ALA A 155 15.90 21.03 -2.49
C ALA A 155 14.49 21.46 -2.95
N ALA A 156 14.33 21.84 -4.23
CA ALA A 156 13.06 22.28 -4.78
C ALA A 156 12.07 21.10 -4.99
N GLU A 157 12.57 19.91 -5.32
CA GLU A 157 11.78 18.69 -5.41
C GLU A 157 11.40 18.16 -4.02
N ILE A 158 12.32 18.21 -3.05
CA ILE A 158 12.02 17.88 -1.64
C ILE A 158 10.89 18.78 -1.13
N GLN A 159 10.98 20.09 -1.33
CA GLN A 159 9.95 21.04 -0.88
C GLN A 159 8.60 20.79 -1.58
N ARG A 160 8.60 20.49 -2.89
CA ARG A 160 7.37 20.10 -3.63
C ARG A 160 6.76 18.80 -3.12
N ARG A 161 7.54 17.88 -2.59
CA ARG A 161 7.05 16.62 -2.00
C ARG A 161 6.49 16.82 -0.61
N LEU A 162 7.14 17.66 0.20
CA LEU A 162 6.65 18.05 1.52
C LEU A 162 5.32 18.82 1.44
N MET A 163 5.17 19.72 0.47
CA MET A 163 3.87 20.39 0.22
C MET A 163 2.75 19.42 -0.16
N ARG A 164 3.08 18.30 -0.83
CA ARG A 164 2.13 17.22 -1.16
C ARG A 164 1.86 16.25 0.00
N ALA A 165 2.68 16.30 1.04
CA ALA A 165 2.52 15.55 2.29
C ALA A 165 1.58 16.23 3.29
N ALA A 166 1.19 17.49 3.04
CA ALA A 166 0.15 18.17 3.81
C ALA A 166 -1.16 17.35 3.77
N PRO A 167 -1.99 17.42 4.83
CA PRO A 167 -3.29 16.75 4.88
C PRO A 167 -4.06 17.04 3.60
N ASN A 168 -4.40 15.97 2.87
CA ASN A 168 -5.17 16.11 1.65
C ASN A 168 -6.64 16.02 2.06
N PRO A 169 -7.53 16.89 1.56
CA PRO A 169 -8.97 16.77 1.78
C PRO A 169 -9.56 15.41 1.38
N CYS A 170 -8.85 14.65 0.54
CA CYS A 170 -9.19 13.30 0.13
C CYS A 170 -8.55 12.19 0.99
N ASP A 171 -7.83 12.52 2.07
CA ASP A 171 -7.38 11.51 3.02
C ASP A 171 -8.62 10.85 3.64
N PRO A 172 -8.72 9.50 3.66
CA PRO A 172 -9.94 8.85 4.09
C PRO A 172 -10.22 9.18 5.55
N ALA A 173 -11.43 9.68 5.84
CA ALA A 173 -11.85 10.01 7.20
C ALA A 173 -11.82 8.78 8.15
N ASP A 174 -11.86 7.57 7.59
CA ASP A 174 -11.79 6.29 8.28
C ASP A 174 -10.37 5.69 8.37
N ALA A 175 -9.34 6.41 7.90
CA ALA A 175 -7.97 5.93 7.95
C ALA A 175 -7.42 5.90 9.40
N THR A 176 -6.81 4.78 9.78
CA THR A 176 -6.02 4.71 11.02
C THR A 176 -4.67 5.40 10.80
N ILE A 177 -4.43 6.50 11.50
CA ILE A 177 -3.18 7.27 11.37
C ILE A 177 -2.13 6.71 12.33
N ILE A 178 -0.93 6.44 11.83
CA ILE A 178 0.23 6.01 12.63
C ILE A 178 1.38 6.97 12.37
N ASP A 179 1.86 7.63 13.42
CA ASP A 179 3.01 8.52 13.36
C ASP A 179 4.33 7.76 13.52
N ASN A 180 5.18 7.82 12.48
CA ASN A 180 6.51 7.25 12.43
C ASN A 180 7.61 8.32 12.53
N SER A 181 7.37 9.37 13.32
CA SER A 181 8.38 10.38 13.68
C SER A 181 9.40 9.87 14.70
N GLY A 182 8.99 8.95 15.58
CA GLY A 182 9.80 8.42 16.67
C GLY A 182 10.50 7.10 16.35
N ALA A 183 10.62 6.24 17.35
CA ALA A 183 11.20 4.91 17.19
C ALA A 183 10.29 4.02 16.32
N VAL A 184 10.89 3.32 15.36
CA VAL A 184 10.18 2.42 14.42
C VAL A 184 9.35 1.38 15.17
N SER A 185 9.82 0.87 16.30
CA SER A 185 9.09 -0.12 17.10
C SER A 185 7.76 0.38 17.63
N VAL A 186 7.61 1.67 17.93
CA VAL A 186 6.33 2.24 18.41
C VAL A 186 5.29 2.21 17.29
N ALA A 187 5.64 2.75 16.12
CA ALA A 187 4.78 2.74 14.95
C ALA A 187 4.53 1.31 14.42
N GLY A 188 5.56 0.47 14.44
CA GLY A 188 5.51 -0.93 14.02
C GLY A 188 4.56 -1.75 14.89
N ASN A 189 4.65 -1.64 16.22
CA ASN A 189 3.75 -2.33 17.14
C ASN A 189 2.30 -1.84 17.00
N ALA A 190 2.09 -0.54 16.78
CA ALA A 190 0.76 0.00 16.50
C ALA A 190 0.19 -0.59 15.20
N PHE A 191 1.01 -0.73 14.15
CA PHE A 191 0.59 -1.34 12.90
C PHE A 191 0.26 -2.84 13.05
N VAL A 192 1.09 -3.59 13.76
CA VAL A 192 0.83 -5.01 14.09
C VAL A 192 -0.49 -5.16 14.85
N ALA A 193 -0.80 -4.26 15.79
CA ALA A 193 -2.07 -4.28 16.51
C ALA A 193 -3.27 -4.05 15.56
N VAL A 194 -3.14 -3.16 14.57
CA VAL A 194 -4.15 -2.99 13.52
C VAL A 194 -4.32 -4.29 12.71
N LEU A 195 -3.23 -4.91 12.27
CA LEU A 195 -3.30 -6.16 11.51
C LEU A 195 -4.00 -7.29 12.27
N LYS A 196 -3.64 -7.48 13.56
CA LYS A 196 -4.29 -8.47 14.43
C LYS A 196 -5.77 -8.21 14.62
N LYS A 197 -6.16 -6.94 14.80
CA LYS A 197 -7.58 -6.54 14.91
C LYS A 197 -8.33 -6.80 13.61
N THR A 198 -7.70 -6.50 12.46
CA THR A 198 -8.29 -6.75 11.13
C THR A 198 -8.49 -8.25 10.89
N ALA A 199 -7.51 -9.09 11.22
CA ALA A 199 -7.63 -10.54 11.10
C ALA A 199 -8.77 -11.09 11.97
N ALA A 200 -8.88 -10.63 13.22
CA ALA A 200 -9.97 -11.00 14.11
C ALA A 200 -11.35 -10.54 13.57
N PHE A 201 -11.42 -9.35 12.98
CA PHE A 201 -12.65 -8.84 12.37
C PHE A 201 -13.06 -9.65 11.14
N ALA A 202 -12.14 -9.93 10.22
CA ALA A 202 -12.40 -10.71 9.02
C ALA A 202 -12.93 -12.12 9.34
N ALA A 203 -12.32 -12.79 10.32
CA ALA A 203 -12.74 -14.12 10.77
C ALA A 203 -14.18 -14.16 11.35
N VAL A 204 -14.66 -13.05 11.93
CA VAL A 204 -16.05 -12.94 12.43
C VAL A 204 -17.03 -12.62 11.29
N SER A 205 -16.61 -11.78 10.34
CA SER A 205 -17.42 -11.42 9.17
C SER A 205 -17.70 -12.60 8.23
N GLU A 206 -16.88 -13.66 8.24
CA GLU A 206 -17.15 -14.91 7.51
C GLU A 206 -18.37 -15.70 8.05
N GLN A 207 -18.78 -15.45 9.30
CA GLN A 207 -19.80 -16.25 9.99
C GLN A 207 -21.23 -15.69 9.87
N ILE A 208 -21.42 -14.57 9.17
CA ILE A 208 -22.68 -13.83 9.02
C ILE A 208 -23.09 -13.78 7.54
#